data_AF-A0A497LYX6-F1
#
_entry.id   AF-A0A497LYX6-F1
#
_cell.length_a   1.000
_cell.length_b   1.000
_cell.length_c   1.000
_cell.angle_alpha   90.00
_cell.angle_beta   90.00
_cell.angle_gamma   90.00
#
_symmetry.space_group_name_H-M   'P 1'
#
loop_
_entity.id
_entity.type
_entity.pdbx_description
1 polymer ?
#
loop_
_entity_poly.entity_id
_entity_poly.type
_entity_poly.pdbx_seq_one_letter_code
_entity_poly.pdbx_strand_id
1 'polypeptide(L)'
;VKEWALKWIQGSIISYLKGSISFRMLLGRINRALDSYGIKRAEVLAIISAIQTNPVYFPSLSQEDKASRLEPVRRAVAGDK
;
A
#
# COMPACT_ATOMS: atom_id res chain seq x y z
N VAL A 1 -9.28 12.49 -10.80
CA VAL A 1 -9.41 12.17 -9.35
C VAL A 1 -8.86 10.79 -9.02
N LYS A 2 -9.37 9.72 -9.64
CA LYS A 2 -8.92 8.34 -9.38
C LYS A 2 -7.41 8.12 -9.56
N GLU A 3 -6.83 8.60 -10.66
CA GLU A 3 -5.39 8.46 -10.92
C GLU A 3 -4.52 9.14 -9.84
N TRP A 4 -4.91 10.35 -9.43
CA TRP A 4 -4.25 11.06 -8.33
C TRP A 4 -4.35 10.27 -7.02
N ALA A 5 -5.51 9.69 -6.73
CA ALA A 5 -5.72 8.89 -5.52
C ALA A 5 -4.87 7.60 -5.54
N LEU A 6 -4.70 6.94 -6.69
CA LEU A 6 -3.81 5.79 -6.83
C LEU A 6 -2.35 6.19 -6.53
N LYS A 7 -1.88 7.31 -7.09
CA LYS A 7 -0.54 7.86 -6.80
C LYS A 7 -0.38 8.21 -5.32
N TRP A 8 -1.41 8.77 -4.69
CA TRP A 8 -1.43 9.09 -3.27
C TRP A 8 -1.36 7.84 -2.36
N ILE A 9 -2.09 6.78 -2.71
CA ILE A 9 -2.02 5.49 -2.01
C ILE A 9 -0.62 4.87 -2.15
N GLN A 10 -0.07 4.85 -3.36
CA GLN A 10 1.30 4.37 -3.60
C GLN A 10 2.32 5.13 -2.74
N GLY A 11 2.27 6.47 -2.73
CA GLY A 11 3.13 7.30 -1.87
C GLY A 11 2.93 7.04 -0.37
N SER A 12 1.70 6.75 0.04
CA SER A 12 1.39 6.40 1.44
C SER A 12 1.97 5.03 1.83
N ILE A 13 1.87 4.01 0.97
CA ILE A 13 2.48 2.69 1.22
C ILE A 13 4.01 2.80 1.32
N ILE A 14 4.63 3.60 0.44
CA ILE A 14 6.07 3.89 0.52
C ILE A 14 6.42 4.60 1.83
N SER A 15 5.62 5.59 2.25
CA SER A 15 5.84 6.29 3.52
C SER A 15 5.74 5.34 4.73
N TYR A 16 4.81 4.37 4.68
CA TYR A 16 4.67 3.34 5.70
C TYR A 16 5.91 2.44 5.76
N LEU A 17 6.42 2.00 4.60
CA LEU A 17 7.67 1.23 4.54
C LEU A 17 8.91 2.05 4.97
N LYS A 18 8.89 3.37 4.84
CA LYS A 18 9.92 4.25 5.44
C LYS A 18 9.78 4.42 6.95
N GLY A 19 8.65 4.00 7.53
CA GLY A 19 8.33 4.23 8.94
C GLY A 19 7.86 5.65 9.25
N SER A 20 7.61 6.49 8.24
CA SER A 20 7.17 7.88 8.44
C SER A 20 5.67 8.01 8.71
N ILE A 21 4.88 6.96 8.44
CA ILE A 21 3.47 6.91 8.80
C ILE A 21 3.13 5.59 9.48
N SER A 22 2.18 5.62 10.41
CA SER A 22 1.70 4.42 11.10
C SER A 22 0.77 3.57 10.22
N PHE A 23 0.66 2.28 10.55
CA PHE A 23 -0.27 1.35 9.91
C PHE A 23 -1.72 1.86 9.93
N ARG A 24 -2.18 2.35 11.09
CA ARG A 24 -3.53 2.93 11.25
C ARG A 24 -3.77 4.10 10.30
N MET A 25 -2.78 4.99 10.14
CA MET A 25 -2.90 6.12 9.23
C MET A 25 -2.96 5.66 7.77
N LEU A 26 -2.14 4.68 7.38
CA LEU A 26 -2.21 4.09 6.04
C LEU A 26 -3.60 3.49 5.76
N LEU A 27 -4.15 2.70 6.69
CA LEU A 27 -5.49 2.11 6.53
C LEU A 27 -6.57 3.18 6.38
N GLY A 28 -6.52 4.25 7.17
CA GLY A 28 -7.47 5.36 7.04
C GLY A 28 -7.43 6.00 5.65
N ARG A 29 -6.24 6.16 5.06
CA ARG A 29 -6.07 6.68 3.69
C ARG A 29 -6.60 5.71 2.64
N ILE A 30 -6.31 4.42 2.79
CA ILE A 30 -6.82 3.38 1.90
C ILE A 30 -8.35 3.34 1.93
N ASN A 31 -8.95 3.31 3.12
CA ASN A 31 -10.42 3.29 3.26
C ASN A 31 -11.04 4.52 2.60
N ARG A 32 -10.49 5.73 2.83
CA ARG A 32 -10.98 6.93 2.16
C ARG A 32 -10.88 6.84 0.64
N ALA A 33 -9.83 6.23 0.11
CA ALA A 33 -9.68 6.01 -1.32
C ALA A 33 -10.72 5.04 -1.90
N LEU A 34 -11.01 3.96 -1.17
CA LEU A 34 -12.05 2.99 -1.53
C LEU A 34 -13.44 3.66 -1.54
N ASP A 35 -13.74 4.46 -0.52
CA ASP A 35 -15.07 5.01 -0.32
C ASP A 35 -15.36 6.25 -1.19
N SER A 36 -14.35 7.10 -1.44
CA SER A 36 -14.55 8.44 -2.02
C SER A 36 -13.98 8.63 -3.42
N TYR A 37 -13.07 7.77 -3.88
CA TYR A 37 -12.32 8.01 -5.13
C TYR A 37 -12.50 6.92 -6.20
N GLY A 38 -13.44 6.00 -6.00
CA GLY A 38 -13.75 4.93 -6.95
C GLY A 38 -12.60 3.94 -7.16
N ILE A 39 -11.73 3.79 -6.15
CA ILE A 39 -10.64 2.82 -6.14
C ILE A 39 -11.19 1.49 -5.63
N LYS A 40 -10.79 0.39 -6.29
CA LYS A 40 -11.12 -0.97 -5.87
C LYS A 40 -9.99 -1.56 -5.03
N ARG A 41 -10.34 -2.48 -4.12
CA ARG A 41 -9.36 -3.25 -3.33
C ARG A 41 -8.29 -3.91 -4.20
N ALA A 42 -8.69 -4.47 -5.35
CA ALA A 42 -7.77 -5.07 -6.34
C ALA A 42 -6.70 -4.09 -6.85
N GLU A 43 -7.03 -2.81 -7.00
CA GLU A 43 -6.07 -1.79 -7.44
C GLU A 43 -5.04 -1.48 -6.34
N VAL A 44 -5.49 -1.45 -5.08
CA VAL A 44 -4.58 -1.29 -3.93
C VAL A 44 -3.67 -2.51 -3.79
N LEU A 45 -4.20 -3.72 -3.95
CA LEU A 45 -3.42 -4.97 -3.95
C LEU A 45 -2.40 -5.00 -5.08
N ALA A 46 -2.75 -4.49 -6.27
CA ALA A 46 -1.82 -4.36 -7.38
C ALA A 46 -0.67 -3.40 -7.06
N ILE A 47 -0.95 -2.26 -6.41
CA ILE A 47 0.09 -1.32 -5.95
C ILE A 47 1.03 -2.00 -4.94
N ILE A 48 0.48 -2.75 -3.97
CA ILE A 48 1.29 -3.48 -2.97
C ILE A 48 2.22 -4.47 -3.67
N SER A 49 1.69 -5.27 -4.60
CA SER A 49 2.50 -6.24 -5.37
C SER A 49 3.57 -5.54 -6.22
N ALA A 50 3.26 -4.42 -6.86
CA ALA A 50 4.22 -3.66 -7.66
C ALA A 50 5.36 -3.08 -6.80
N ILE A 51 5.08 -2.60 -5.59
CA ILE A 51 6.12 -2.12 -4.66
C ILE A 51 7.00 -3.27 -4.17
N GLN A 52 6.39 -4.43 -3.88
CA GLN A 52 7.09 -5.62 -3.40
C GLN A 52 8.08 -6.17 -4.44
N THR A 53 7.68 -6.27 -5.72
CA THR A 53 8.50 -6.89 -6.78
C THR A 53 9.45 -5.93 -7.47
N ASN A 54 9.19 -4.63 -7.43
CA ASN A 54 10.03 -3.66 -8.14
C ASN A 54 11.33 -3.36 -7.34
N PRO A 55 12.52 -3.57 -7.93
CA PRO A 55 13.80 -3.34 -7.26
C PRO A 55 14.09 -1.86 -6.98
N VAL A 56 13.42 -0.92 -7.66
CA VAL A 56 13.61 0.53 -7.46
C VAL A 56 13.10 0.98 -6.09
N TYR A 57 12.04 0.37 -5.56
CA TYR A 57 11.56 0.70 -4.22
C TYR A 57 12.40 -0.02 -3.18
N PHE A 58 13.08 0.74 -2.32
CA PHE A 58 13.89 0.18 -1.22
C PHE A 58 14.89 -0.87 -1.71
N PRO A 59 15.91 -0.47 -2.50
CA PRO A 59 16.89 -1.40 -3.06
C PRO A 59 17.71 -2.14 -2.00
N SER A 60 17.75 -1.61 -0.76
CA SER A 60 18.39 -2.25 0.40
C SER A 60 17.53 -3.31 1.09
N LEU A 61 16.25 -3.46 0.72
CA LEU A 61 15.36 -4.48 1.27
C LEU A 61 15.19 -5.63 0.28
N SER A 62 15.29 -6.86 0.77
CA SER A 62 14.95 -8.02 -0.02
C SER A 62 13.45 -8.02 -0.38
N GLN A 63 13.07 -8.79 -1.39
CA GLN A 63 11.66 -8.98 -1.73
C GLN A 63 10.88 -9.60 -0.56
N GLU A 64 11.51 -10.49 0.21
CA GLU A 64 10.93 -11.13 1.40
C GLU A 64 10.72 -10.13 2.54
N ASP A 65 11.69 -9.23 2.79
CA ASP A 65 11.53 -8.16 3.77
C ASP A 65 10.36 -7.24 3.41
N LYS A 66 10.25 -6.88 2.12
CA LYS A 66 9.11 -6.08 1.63
C LYS A 66 7.80 -6.83 1.84
N ALA A 67 7.76 -8.13 1.53
CA ALA A 67 6.58 -8.96 1.70
C ALA A 67 6.13 -9.01 3.16
N SER A 68 7.05 -9.34 4.08
CA SER A 68 6.78 -9.41 5.52
C SER A 68 6.22 -8.10 6.07
N ARG A 69 6.79 -6.95 5.66
CA ARG A 69 6.35 -5.63 6.13
C ARG A 69 5.02 -5.18 5.52
N LEU A 70 4.71 -5.60 4.29
CA LEU A 70 3.46 -5.27 3.59
C LEU A 70 2.32 -6.24 3.92
N GLU A 71 2.61 -7.42 4.44
CA GLU A 71 1.62 -8.47 4.72
C GLU A 71 0.47 -7.99 5.63
N PRO A 72 0.69 -7.24 6.72
CA PRO A 72 -0.41 -6.70 7.52
C PRO A 72 -1.35 -5.78 6.72
N VAL A 73 -0.81 -5.01 5.77
CA VAL A 73 -1.59 -4.15 4.87
C VAL A 73 -2.36 -4.99 3.87
N ARG A 74 -1.72 -6.00 3.28
CA ARG A 74 -2.33 -6.91 2.30
C ARG A 74 -3.57 -7.60 2.90
N ARG A 75 -3.47 -8.19 4.09
CA ARG A 75 -4.59 -8.84 4.79
C ARG A 75 -5.74 -7.88 5.07
N ALA A 76 -5.42 -6.70 5.63
CA ALA A 76 -6.43 -5.69 5.92
C ALA A 76 -7.17 -5.20 4.66
N VAL A 77 -6.48 -5.10 3.52
CA VAL A 77 -7.10 -4.73 2.23
C VAL A 77 -7.89 -5.90 1.63
N ALA A 78 -7.41 -7.14 1.77
CA ALA A 78 -8.12 -8.34 1.31
C ALA A 78 -9.43 -8.57 2.09
N GLY A 79 -9.50 -8.10 3.34
CA GLY A 79 -10.63 -8.35 4.23
C GLY A 79 -10.45 -9.63 5.06
N ASP A 80 -9.25 -10.21 5.04
CA ASP A 80 -8.89 -11.35 5.86
C ASP A 80 -8.66 -10.85 7.29
N LYS A 81 -9.58 -11.21 8.19
CA LYS A 81 -9.51 -10.89 9.63
C LYS A 81 -8.57 -11.85 10.35
#